data_AF-A0A7S0T7R6-F1
#
_entry.id   AF-A0A7S0T7R6-F1
#
_cell.length_a   1.000
_cell.length_b   1.000
_cell.length_c   1.000
_cell.angle_alpha   90.00
_cell.angle_beta   90.00
_cell.angle_gamma   90.00
#
_symmetry.space_group_name_H-M   'P 1'
#
loop_
_entity.id
_entity.type
_entity.pdbx_description
1 polymer ?
#
loop_
_entity_poly.entity_id
_entity_poly.type
_entity_poly.pdbx_seq_one_letter_code
_entity_poly.pdbx_strand_id
1 'polypeptide(L)'
;QDYKCGAGEEHMACEVDPTLQIRATTSAKWYGAPGPMFCAPKSVVPKAPKWNYGSPWCDPNVARDTNMTTDEYFAYLNDPNSDCRDYAGQKAGGFELCNGEACPNNAAPAFGREARTNVEGCCYW
;
A
#
# COMPACT_ATOMS: atom_id res chain seq x y z
N GLN A 1 3.64 -10.46 2.01
CA GLN A 1 4.67 -11.52 2.04
C GLN A 1 3.95 -12.79 2.46
N ASP A 2 4.09 -13.87 1.70
CA ASP A 2 3.41 -15.15 1.99
C ASP A 2 4.29 -15.98 2.94
N TYR A 3 4.19 -15.64 4.23
CA TYR A 3 4.88 -16.37 5.29
C TYR A 3 4.00 -17.53 5.72
N LYS A 4 4.55 -18.75 5.60
CA LYS A 4 3.89 -19.94 6.11
C LYS A 4 4.28 -20.14 7.57
N CYS A 5 3.29 -20.42 8.40
CA CYS A 5 3.52 -20.83 9.78
C CYS A 5 4.35 -22.12 9.83
N GLY A 6 5.02 -22.35 10.96
CA GLY A 6 5.75 -23.59 11.20
C GLY A 6 4.83 -24.80 11.25
N ALA A 7 5.43 -26.00 11.26
CA ALA A 7 4.68 -27.24 11.39
C ALA A 7 3.88 -27.26 12.71
N GLY A 8 2.58 -27.56 12.63
CA GLY A 8 1.65 -27.55 13.76
C GLY A 8 0.95 -26.21 14.02
N GLU A 9 1.38 -25.14 13.37
CA GLU A 9 0.81 -23.78 13.49
C GLU A 9 0.07 -23.34 12.21
N GLU A 10 -0.12 -24.25 11.24
CA GLU A 10 -0.73 -23.93 9.95
C GLU A 10 -2.16 -23.39 10.09
N HIS A 11 -2.85 -23.76 11.16
CA HIS A 11 -4.19 -23.30 11.49
C HIS A 11 -4.27 -21.82 11.92
N MET A 12 -3.13 -21.18 12.22
CA MET A 12 -3.06 -19.75 12.48
C MET A 12 -2.81 -18.92 11.21
N ALA A 13 -2.54 -19.58 10.07
CA ALA A 13 -2.38 -18.90 8.80
C ALA A 13 -3.76 -18.69 8.15
N CYS A 14 -3.99 -17.45 7.73
CA CYS A 14 -5.11 -17.10 6.88
C CYS A 14 -4.91 -17.66 5.45
N GLU A 15 -6.01 -18.01 4.77
CA GLU A 15 -5.94 -18.42 3.37
C GLU A 15 -5.64 -17.20 2.47
N VAL A 16 -4.60 -17.32 1.64
CA VAL A 16 -4.18 -16.25 0.74
C VAL A 16 -5.11 -16.18 -0.47
N ASP A 17 -5.75 -15.03 -0.66
CA ASP A 17 -6.58 -14.73 -1.83
C ASP A 17 -5.81 -13.80 -2.79
N PRO A 18 -5.36 -14.31 -3.96
CA PRO A 18 -4.63 -13.51 -4.94
C PRO A 18 -5.52 -12.50 -5.69
N THR A 19 -6.84 -12.61 -5.55
CA THR A 19 -7.83 -11.72 -6.19
C THR A 19 -8.34 -10.62 -5.26
N LEU A 20 -7.96 -10.69 -3.97
CA LEU A 20 -8.42 -9.76 -2.95
C LEU A 20 -8.01 -8.32 -3.22
N GLN A 21 -9.01 -7.43 -3.16
CA GLN A 21 -8.88 -5.99 -3.22
C GLN A 21 -9.41 -5.37 -1.92
N ILE A 22 -8.52 -4.77 -1.14
CA ILE A 22 -8.89 -4.14 0.13
C ILE A 22 -8.05 -2.89 0.39
N ARG A 23 -8.70 -1.88 0.98
CA ARG A 23 -8.10 -0.64 1.44
C ARG A 23 -8.56 -0.41 2.88
N ALA A 24 -7.62 -0.12 3.77
CA ALA A 24 -7.94 0.28 5.13
C ALA A 24 -8.69 1.62 5.11
N THR A 25 -9.71 1.74 5.96
CA THR A 25 -10.51 2.98 6.08
C THR A 25 -9.90 3.98 7.07
N THR A 26 -8.86 3.57 7.80
CA THR A 26 -8.21 4.36 8.83
C THR A 26 -6.73 4.55 8.55
N SER A 27 -6.23 5.74 8.82
CA SER A 27 -4.81 6.10 8.84
C SER A 27 -4.53 6.98 10.06
N ALA A 28 -3.25 7.05 10.46
CA ALA A 28 -2.82 8.04 11.43
C ALA A 28 -2.86 9.45 10.79
N LYS A 29 -2.92 10.51 11.61
CA LYS A 29 -3.10 11.90 11.13
C LYS A 29 -1.99 12.86 11.58
N TRP A 30 -0.86 12.33 12.04
CA TRP A 30 0.33 13.14 12.34
C TRP A 30 1.04 13.59 11.05
N TYR A 31 2.00 14.50 11.16
CA TYR A 31 2.64 15.12 9.99
C TYR A 31 3.50 14.10 9.22
N GLY A 32 3.12 13.75 7.99
CA GLY A 32 3.77 12.69 7.21
C GLY A 32 3.24 11.29 7.52
N ALA A 33 2.10 11.19 8.23
CA ALA A 33 1.50 9.91 8.57
C ALA A 33 1.19 9.09 7.30
N PRO A 34 1.46 7.78 7.32
CA PRO A 34 1.25 6.92 6.17
C PRO A 34 -0.20 6.93 5.71
N GLY A 35 -0.38 6.86 4.39
CA GLY A 35 -1.67 6.58 3.78
C GLY A 35 -2.26 5.24 4.25
N PRO A 36 -3.53 4.98 3.94
CA PRO A 36 -4.18 3.74 4.31
C PRO A 36 -3.43 2.53 3.73
N MET A 37 -3.30 1.48 4.53
CA MET A 37 -2.79 0.19 4.07
C MET A 37 -3.72 -0.39 3.01
N PHE A 38 -3.18 -1.12 2.04
CA PHE A 38 -3.98 -1.70 0.98
C PHE A 38 -3.36 -2.98 0.41
N CYS A 39 -4.19 -3.69 -0.33
CA CYS A 39 -3.83 -4.90 -1.05
C CYS A 39 -4.64 -5.02 -2.34
N ALA A 40 -4.00 -5.50 -3.40
CA ALA A 40 -4.64 -5.68 -4.68
C ALA A 40 -3.89 -6.72 -5.54
N PRO A 41 -4.56 -7.35 -6.51
CA PRO A 41 -3.90 -8.16 -7.53
C PRO A 41 -2.91 -7.31 -8.35
N LYS A 42 -1.87 -7.93 -8.90
CA LYS A 42 -0.92 -7.27 -9.82
C LYS A 42 -1.59 -6.67 -11.06
N SER A 43 -2.73 -7.21 -11.49
CA SER A 43 -3.51 -6.64 -12.60
C SER A 43 -4.13 -5.28 -12.28
N VAL A 44 -4.25 -4.94 -10.99
CA VAL A 44 -4.85 -3.70 -10.50
C VAL A 44 -3.78 -2.74 -9.98
N VAL A 45 -2.83 -3.22 -9.17
CA VAL A 45 -1.66 -2.45 -8.72
C VAL A 45 -0.39 -3.18 -9.15
N PRO A 46 0.13 -2.93 -10.36
CA PRO A 46 1.24 -3.69 -10.94
C PRO A 46 2.59 -3.38 -10.27
N LYS A 47 2.75 -2.18 -9.72
CA LYS A 47 4.00 -1.72 -9.11
C LYS A 47 3.73 -1.35 -7.64
N ALA A 48 4.37 -2.04 -6.70
CA ALA A 48 4.27 -1.65 -5.29
C ALA A 48 4.91 -0.27 -5.07
N PRO A 49 4.16 0.73 -4.61
CA PRO A 49 4.76 2.01 -4.22
C PRO A 49 5.34 1.92 -2.80
N LYS A 50 6.17 2.90 -2.43
CA LYS A 50 6.58 3.12 -1.04
C LYS A 50 6.01 4.44 -0.53
N TRP A 51 5.79 4.53 0.77
CA TRP A 51 5.42 5.81 1.40
C TRP A 51 6.65 6.70 1.56
N ASN A 52 6.60 7.89 0.99
CA ASN A 52 7.53 8.97 1.29
C ASN A 52 6.89 9.88 2.34
N TYR A 53 7.38 9.88 3.57
CA TYR A 53 6.79 10.69 4.66
C TYR A 53 7.13 12.18 4.56
N GLY A 54 8.24 12.51 3.88
CA GLY A 54 8.79 13.86 3.82
C GLY A 54 8.33 14.67 2.61
N SER A 55 7.73 14.03 1.62
CA SER A 55 7.29 14.66 0.38
C SER A 55 6.09 13.92 -0.21
N PRO A 56 5.16 14.62 -0.89
CA PRO A 56 5.11 16.08 -1.02
C PRO A 56 4.59 16.75 0.27
N TRP A 57 4.78 18.07 0.35
CA TRP A 57 4.04 18.88 1.32
C TRP A 57 2.63 19.14 0.77
N CYS A 58 1.61 18.95 1.61
CA CYS A 58 0.23 19.09 1.19
C CYS A 58 -0.34 20.44 1.66
N ASP A 59 -0.46 21.39 0.72
CA ASP A 59 -1.03 22.70 1.01
C ASP A 59 -2.46 22.57 1.57
N PRO A 60 -2.73 23.05 2.80
CA PRO A 60 -4.07 23.01 3.39
C PRO A 60 -5.08 23.94 2.69
N ASN A 61 -4.63 24.89 1.86
CA ASN A 61 -5.50 25.80 1.10
C ASN A 61 -5.96 25.20 -0.23
N VAL A 62 -5.37 24.08 -0.66
CA VAL A 62 -5.78 23.36 -1.87
C VAL A 62 -6.76 22.28 -1.49
N ALA A 63 -8.02 22.45 -1.90
CA ALA A 63 -9.05 21.44 -1.74
C ALA A 63 -8.68 20.18 -2.54
N ARG A 64 -8.69 19.03 -1.87
CA ARG A 64 -8.37 17.73 -2.46
C ARG A 64 -9.48 16.75 -2.18
N ASP A 65 -9.90 16.03 -3.21
CA ASP A 65 -10.84 14.93 -3.04
C ASP A 65 -10.12 13.72 -2.45
N THR A 66 -10.50 13.39 -1.22
CA THR A 66 -9.95 12.28 -0.43
C THR A 66 -10.97 11.16 -0.23
N ASN A 67 -12.18 11.30 -0.79
CA ASN A 67 -13.28 10.35 -0.65
C ASN A 67 -13.37 9.44 -1.88
N MET A 68 -12.31 8.68 -2.12
CA MET A 68 -12.24 7.71 -3.20
C MET A 68 -12.77 6.35 -2.78
N THR A 69 -13.49 5.67 -3.67
CA THR A 69 -13.74 4.24 -3.60
C THR A 69 -12.42 3.44 -3.63
N THR A 70 -12.47 2.15 -3.33
CA THR A 70 -11.28 1.28 -3.40
C THR A 70 -10.69 1.25 -4.81
N ASP A 71 -11.53 1.12 -5.84
CA ASP A 71 -11.08 1.06 -7.24
C ASP A 71 -10.47 2.39 -7.71
N GLU A 72 -11.10 3.52 -7.37
CA GLU A 72 -10.55 4.85 -7.65
C GLU A 72 -9.22 5.09 -6.93
N TYR A 73 -9.09 4.59 -5.70
CA TYR A 73 -7.84 4.69 -4.96
C TYR A 73 -6.71 3.89 -5.62
N PHE A 74 -7.00 2.70 -6.15
CA PHE A 74 -6.00 1.94 -6.91
C PHE A 74 -5.64 2.60 -8.24
N ALA A 75 -6.61 3.20 -8.94
CA ALA A 75 -6.33 4.01 -10.11
C ALA A 75 -5.44 5.22 -9.75
N TYR A 76 -5.75 5.88 -8.64
CA TYR A 76 -4.93 6.96 -8.07
C TYR A 76 -3.49 6.49 -7.80
N LEU A 77 -3.26 5.37 -7.11
CA LEU A 77 -1.90 4.88 -6.82
C LEU A 77 -1.05 4.60 -8.08
N ASN A 78 -1.69 4.34 -9.22
CA ASN A 78 -0.99 4.12 -10.49
C ASN A 78 -0.72 5.42 -11.27
N ASP A 79 -1.29 6.55 -10.85
CA ASP A 79 -1.04 7.87 -11.45
C ASP A 79 0.29 8.44 -10.92
N PRO A 80 1.22 8.88 -11.80
CA PRO A 80 2.45 9.53 -11.37
C PRO A 80 2.23 10.87 -10.63
N ASN A 81 1.04 11.46 -10.71
CA ASN A 81 0.65 12.68 -10.00
C ASN A 81 -0.21 12.39 -8.76
N SER A 82 -0.15 11.16 -8.24
CA SER A 82 -0.88 10.77 -7.03
C SER A 82 -0.28 11.39 -5.78
N ASP A 83 -0.75 12.60 -5.45
CA ASP A 83 -0.35 13.29 -4.25
C ASP A 83 -1.52 13.72 -3.36
N CYS A 84 -1.25 13.77 -2.05
CA CYS A 84 -2.02 14.51 -1.06
C CYS A 84 -3.54 14.20 -0.98
N ARG A 85 -3.99 13.11 -1.59
CA ARG A 85 -5.40 12.67 -1.64
C ARG A 85 -5.63 11.39 -0.84
N ASP A 86 -4.62 10.92 -0.11
CA ASP A 86 -4.66 9.63 0.58
C ASP A 86 -5.68 9.60 1.73
N TYR A 87 -5.80 10.73 2.45
CA TYR A 87 -6.78 10.92 3.51
C TYR A 87 -7.08 12.41 3.80
N ALA A 88 -8.26 12.67 4.37
CA ALA A 88 -8.68 14.03 4.73
C ALA A 88 -7.74 14.67 5.76
N GLY A 89 -7.26 15.89 5.46
CA GLY A 89 -6.37 16.66 6.32
C GLY A 89 -4.90 16.23 6.28
N GLN A 90 -4.49 15.47 5.26
CA GLN A 90 -3.10 15.13 5.00
C GLN A 90 -2.22 16.38 4.93
N LYS A 91 -1.13 16.36 5.68
CA LYS A 91 -0.20 17.51 5.80
C LYS A 91 1.06 17.33 4.96
N ALA A 92 1.48 16.09 4.78
CA ALA A 92 2.63 15.72 3.99
C ALA A 92 2.60 14.21 3.70
N GLY A 93 3.47 13.84 2.78
CA GLY A 93 3.75 12.47 2.38
C GLY A 93 2.89 12.00 1.23
N GLY A 94 3.31 10.95 0.57
CA GLY A 94 2.62 10.36 -0.58
C GLY A 94 3.26 9.03 -0.99
N PHE A 95 2.56 8.30 -1.85
CA PHE A 95 3.12 7.10 -2.46
C PHE A 95 4.03 7.47 -3.62
N GLU A 96 5.21 6.88 -3.67
CA GLU A 96 6.15 7.07 -4.77
C GLU A 96 6.63 5.74 -5.33
N LEU A 97 6.92 5.75 -6.63
CA LEU A 97 7.61 4.67 -7.33
C LEU A 97 9.13 4.89 -7.27
N CYS A 98 9.87 3.81 -7.21
CA CYS A 98 11.33 3.82 -7.11
C CYS A 98 11.91 3.95 -8.53
N ASN A 99 12.19 5.19 -8.95
CA ASN A 99 12.64 5.53 -10.30
C ASN A 99 11.64 5.13 -11.40
N GLY A 100 10.34 5.32 -11.14
CA GLY A 100 9.26 4.90 -12.03
C GLY A 100 8.98 3.39 -12.03
N GLU A 101 9.75 2.62 -11.27
CA GLU A 101 9.55 1.18 -11.05
C GLU A 101 8.95 0.88 -9.68
N ALA A 102 8.52 -0.37 -9.51
CA ALA A 102 8.09 -0.85 -8.21
C ALA A 102 9.21 -0.69 -7.16
N CYS A 103 8.82 -0.43 -5.93
CA CYS A 103 9.73 -0.35 -4.80
C CYS A 103 9.91 -1.71 -4.11
N PRO A 104 11.15 -2.21 -4.10
CA PRO A 104 11.70 -3.16 -3.16
C PRO A 104 11.04 -3.30 -1.81
N ASN A 105 10.33 -4.37 -1.45
CA ASN A 105 10.32 -4.71 -0.04
C ASN A 105 11.63 -5.41 0.35
N ASN A 106 11.85 -5.63 1.65
CA ASN A 106 13.00 -6.39 2.10
C ASN A 106 12.83 -7.88 1.79
N ALA A 107 13.92 -8.51 1.32
CA ALA A 107 14.01 -9.95 1.28
C ALA A 107 13.86 -10.53 2.70
N ALA A 108 13.29 -11.73 2.78
CA ALA A 108 13.09 -12.44 4.02
C ALA A 108 13.79 -13.81 3.94
N PRO A 109 15.14 -13.84 4.04
CA PRO A 109 15.94 -15.04 3.83
C PRO A 109 15.63 -16.15 4.84
N ALA A 110 15.23 -15.78 6.07
CA ALA A 110 14.78 -16.74 7.08
C ALA A 110 13.58 -17.59 6.63
N PHE A 111 12.81 -17.10 5.64
CA PHE A 111 11.66 -17.79 5.06
C PHE A 111 11.89 -18.19 3.59
N GLY A 112 13.14 -18.11 3.10
CA GLY A 112 13.47 -18.40 1.70
C GLY A 112 12.74 -17.52 0.68
N ARG A 113 12.42 -16.27 1.06
CA ARG A 113 11.69 -15.33 0.18
C ARG A 113 12.57 -14.19 -0.27
N GLU A 114 12.63 -14.00 -1.58
CA GLU A 114 13.21 -12.82 -2.21
C GLU A 114 12.36 -11.56 -1.96
N ALA A 115 12.95 -10.40 -2.27
CA ALA A 115 12.22 -9.14 -2.28
C ALA A 115 11.07 -9.17 -3.31
N ARG A 116 9.92 -8.62 -2.93
CA ARG A 116 8.72 -8.46 -3.75
C ARG A 116 8.55 -7.02 -4.18
N THR A 117 7.92 -6.86 -5.33
CA THR A 117 7.65 -5.60 -6.03
C THR A 117 6.16 -5.37 -6.26
N ASN A 118 5.31 -6.11 -5.55
CA ASN A 118 3.86 -6.11 -5.71
C ASN A 118 3.18 -6.22 -4.34
N VAL A 119 1.91 -5.84 -4.31
CA VAL A 119 1.07 -5.82 -3.10
C VAL A 119 0.00 -6.92 -3.09
N GLU A 120 0.16 -7.98 -3.90
CA GLU A 120 -0.78 -9.11 -3.95
C GLU A 120 -0.56 -10.10 -2.79
N GLY A 121 -1.52 -11.01 -2.61
CA GLY A 121 -1.39 -12.14 -1.70
C GLY A 121 -1.69 -11.76 -0.25
N CYS A 122 -2.78 -11.01 -0.08
CA CYS A 122 -3.38 -10.79 1.22
C CYS A 122 -4.39 -11.88 1.53
N CYS A 123 -4.89 -11.81 2.75
CA CYS A 123 -5.80 -12.79 3.28
C CYS A 123 -6.78 -12.09 4.22
N TYR A 124 -7.88 -12.77 4.50
CA TYR A 124 -8.81 -12.37 5.53
C TYR A 124 -8.35 -12.95 6.87
N TRP A 125 -8.31 -12.11 7.90
CA TRP A 125 -8.17 -12.53 9.30
C TRP A 125 -9.53 -12.49 9.99
#